data_AF-A0A5K1HIA5-F1
#
_entry.id   AF-A0A5K1HIA5-F1
#
_cell.length_a   1.000
_cell.length_b   1.000
_cell.length_c   1.000
_cell.angle_alpha   90.00
_cell.angle_beta   90.00
_cell.angle_gamma   90.00
#
_symmetry.space_group_name_H-M   'P 1'
#
loop_
_entity.id
_entity.type
_entity.pdbx_description
1 polymer ?
#
loop_
_entity_poly.entity_id
_entity_poly.type
_entity_poly.pdbx_seq_one_letter_code
_entity_poly.pdbx_strand_id
1 'polypeptide(L)'
;FKALYFGGVYDTWAPGGGDVRRITNLTLSPSIIFGYLLKSPFGGEGWIVSVDDLEDIIGGHVWLGSICILGGIWHILTKPFAWARRAFVWSGEAYLSYSLGALSIFGFTACCFVWFNNTAYPSEFYGPTGPEASQAQAFTFLVRDQRLGANVGSAQGPTGL
;
A
#
# COMPACT_ATOMS: atom_id res chain seq x y z
N PHE A 1 -1.16 17.55 4.75
CA PHE A 1 -0.38 18.82 4.79
C PHE A 1 0.95 18.74 4.03
N LYS A 2 1.90 17.86 4.41
CA LYS A 2 3.22 17.76 3.75
C LYS A 2 3.15 17.65 2.23
N ALA A 3 2.39 16.67 1.74
CA ALA A 3 2.27 16.36 0.31
C ALA A 3 1.64 17.48 -0.54
N LEU A 4 0.73 18.27 0.04
CA LEU A 4 0.03 19.33 -0.70
C LEU A 4 0.77 20.67 -0.64
N TYR A 5 1.18 21.08 0.56
CA TYR A 5 1.59 22.46 0.82
C TYR A 5 3.10 22.61 1.06
N PHE A 6 3.75 21.60 1.65
CA PHE A 6 5.14 21.70 2.10
C PHE A 6 6.09 20.90 1.21
N GLY A 7 6.20 21.30 -0.05
CA GLY A 7 7.22 20.78 -0.98
C GLY A 7 6.95 19.39 -1.54
N GLY A 8 5.86 18.70 -1.15
CA GLY A 8 5.49 17.43 -1.78
C GLY A 8 6.07 16.19 -1.10
N VAL A 9 6.02 15.06 -1.77
CA VAL A 9 6.63 13.78 -1.37
C VAL A 9 7.32 13.15 -2.57
N TYR A 10 8.21 12.18 -2.33
CA TYR A 10 8.89 11.47 -3.41
C TYR A 10 7.90 10.58 -4.16
N ASP A 11 7.89 10.67 -5.47
CA ASP A 11 7.13 9.81 -6.38
C ASP A 11 8.08 9.05 -7.28
N THR A 12 8.18 7.73 -7.10
CA THR A 12 8.95 6.85 -8.00
C THR A 12 8.34 6.80 -9.41
N TRP A 13 7.03 7.08 -9.54
CA TRP A 13 6.27 7.05 -10.78
C TRP A 13 6.24 8.39 -11.53
N ALA A 14 7.03 9.37 -11.10
CA ALA A 14 7.11 10.65 -11.78
C ALA A 14 7.57 10.46 -13.25
N PRO A 15 6.96 11.18 -14.22
CA PRO A 15 7.35 11.05 -15.62
C PRO A 15 8.82 11.42 -15.85
N GLY A 16 9.60 10.48 -16.37
CA GLY A 16 11.04 10.65 -16.61
C GLY A 16 11.96 10.12 -15.49
N GLY A 17 11.40 9.51 -14.45
CA GLY A 17 12.13 8.94 -13.31
C GLY A 17 11.72 9.61 -12.00
N GLY A 18 11.95 8.91 -10.88
CA GLY A 18 11.42 9.31 -9.58
C GLY A 18 11.92 10.67 -9.10
N ASP A 19 11.00 11.53 -8.63
CA ASP A 19 11.29 12.88 -8.16
C ASP A 19 10.30 13.33 -7.07
N VAL A 20 10.64 14.38 -6.33
CA VAL A 20 9.76 14.98 -5.34
C VAL A 20 8.75 15.88 -6.02
N ARG A 21 7.45 15.58 -5.86
CA ARG A 21 6.38 16.43 -6.37
C ARG A 21 5.29 16.71 -5.35
N ARG A 22 4.64 17.86 -5.51
CA ARG A 22 3.40 18.18 -4.78
C ARG A 22 2.23 17.40 -5.37
N ILE A 23 1.33 16.96 -4.50
CA ILE A 23 0.10 16.28 -4.91
C ILE A 23 -1.01 17.31 -4.93
N THR A 24 -1.54 17.59 -6.12
CA THR A 24 -2.54 18.65 -6.34
C THR A 24 -3.95 18.10 -6.57
N ASN A 25 -4.08 16.89 -7.12
CA ASN A 25 -5.34 16.27 -7.47
C ASN A 25 -5.57 15.00 -6.66
N LEU A 26 -6.13 15.13 -5.46
CA LEU A 26 -6.36 13.97 -4.59
C LEU A 26 -7.50 13.10 -5.08
N THR A 27 -7.35 11.78 -4.94
CA THR A 27 -8.48 10.86 -5.09
C THR A 27 -9.35 10.91 -3.84
N LEU A 28 -10.48 11.61 -3.96
CA LEU A 28 -11.50 11.68 -2.90
C LEU A 28 -12.71 10.80 -3.20
N SER A 29 -12.70 10.07 -4.32
CA SER A 29 -13.80 9.18 -4.68
C SER A 29 -13.89 8.01 -3.68
N PRO A 30 -15.02 7.86 -2.97
CA PRO A 30 -15.16 6.80 -1.97
C PRO A 30 -15.16 5.41 -2.62
N SER A 31 -15.67 5.27 -3.84
CA SER A 31 -15.68 3.98 -4.53
C SER A 31 -14.28 3.45 -4.83
N ILE A 32 -13.32 4.34 -5.06
CA ILE A 32 -11.91 3.98 -5.28
C ILE A 32 -11.26 3.67 -3.94
N ILE A 33 -11.30 4.62 -3.00
CA ILE A 33 -10.62 4.50 -1.69
C ILE A 33 -11.11 3.29 -0.89
N PHE A 34 -12.44 3.10 -0.77
CA PHE A 34 -12.99 1.93 -0.08
C PHE A 34 -12.98 0.68 -0.97
N GLY A 35 -12.80 0.82 -2.29
CA GLY A 35 -12.59 -0.28 -3.21
C GLY A 35 -11.35 -1.10 -2.84
N TYR A 36 -10.24 -0.45 -2.48
CA TYR A 36 -9.02 -1.14 -2.02
C TYR A 36 -9.27 -2.06 -0.82
N LEU A 37 -10.13 -1.66 0.12
CA LEU A 37 -10.45 -2.48 1.30
C LEU A 37 -11.18 -3.78 0.95
N LEU A 38 -11.85 -3.82 -0.19
CA LEU A 38 -12.65 -4.95 -0.66
C LEU A 38 -11.91 -5.83 -1.68
N LYS A 39 -10.69 -5.45 -2.08
CA LYS A 39 -9.87 -6.26 -2.99
C LYS A 39 -9.44 -7.56 -2.32
N SER A 40 -9.29 -8.60 -3.14
CA SER A 40 -8.73 -9.89 -2.71
C SER A 40 -7.27 -9.72 -2.25
N PRO A 41 -6.83 -10.41 -1.18
CA PRO A 41 -5.44 -10.38 -0.73
C PRO A 41 -4.51 -11.31 -1.53
N PHE A 42 -5.03 -12.03 -2.53
CA PHE A 42 -4.25 -12.97 -3.33
C PHE A 42 -3.48 -12.29 -4.47
N GLY A 43 -2.57 -13.05 -5.09
CA GLY A 43 -1.73 -12.56 -6.19
C GLY A 43 -2.53 -11.98 -7.35
N GLY A 44 -2.03 -10.87 -7.92
CA GLY A 44 -2.71 -10.08 -8.95
C GLY A 44 -3.65 -9.01 -8.41
N GLU A 45 -4.13 -9.12 -7.17
CA GLU A 45 -5.05 -8.16 -6.55
C GLU A 45 -4.39 -7.38 -5.41
N GLY A 46 -3.87 -8.08 -4.39
CA GLY A 46 -2.99 -7.50 -3.37
C GLY A 46 -3.64 -6.60 -2.31
N TRP A 47 -4.97 -6.67 -2.09
CA TRP A 47 -5.69 -5.87 -1.08
C TRP A 47 -5.25 -4.39 -1.07
N ILE A 48 -5.03 -3.76 0.10
CA ILE A 48 -4.51 -2.38 0.20
C ILE A 48 -3.03 -2.24 -0.14
N VAL A 49 -2.28 -3.34 -0.17
CA VAL A 49 -0.84 -3.35 -0.53
C VAL A 49 -0.66 -2.98 -2.01
N SER A 50 -1.73 -3.07 -2.80
CA SER A 50 -1.72 -2.76 -4.24
C SER A 50 -1.82 -1.28 -4.60
N VAL A 51 -1.87 -0.36 -3.62
CA VAL A 51 -1.92 1.08 -3.93
C VAL A 51 -0.69 1.52 -4.73
N ASP A 52 -0.92 2.13 -5.88
CA ASP A 52 0.08 2.33 -6.92
C ASP A 52 0.33 3.80 -7.29
N ASP A 53 -0.43 4.74 -6.73
CA ASP A 53 -0.15 6.16 -6.88
C ASP A 53 -0.25 6.95 -5.55
N LEU A 54 0.30 8.17 -5.57
CA LEU A 54 0.35 9.04 -4.38
C LEU A 54 -0.98 9.76 -4.14
N GLU A 55 -1.76 9.97 -5.19
CA GLU A 55 -3.08 10.58 -5.15
C GLU A 55 -4.04 9.79 -4.25
N ASP A 56 -4.01 8.46 -4.37
CA ASP A 56 -4.79 7.50 -3.60
C ASP A 56 -4.26 7.35 -2.18
N ILE A 57 -2.93 7.29 -2.01
CA ILE A 57 -2.32 7.29 -0.67
C ILE A 57 -2.76 8.53 0.11
N ILE A 58 -2.57 9.73 -0.44
CA ILE A 58 -2.90 10.97 0.26
C ILE A 58 -4.42 11.13 0.39
N GLY A 59 -5.20 10.75 -0.62
CA GLY A 59 -6.66 10.71 -0.57
C GLY A 59 -7.20 9.82 0.55
N GLY A 60 -6.65 8.62 0.70
CA GLY A 60 -6.96 7.70 1.79
C GLY A 60 -6.68 8.29 3.18
N HIS A 61 -5.58 9.03 3.33
CA HIS A 61 -5.26 9.73 4.58
C HIS A 61 -6.24 10.87 4.90
N VAL A 62 -6.80 11.55 3.89
CA VAL A 62 -7.87 12.55 4.09
C VAL A 62 -9.13 11.88 4.63
N TRP A 63 -9.54 10.76 4.06
CA TRP A 63 -10.66 9.97 4.55
C TRP A 63 -10.42 9.47 5.98
N LEU A 64 -9.27 8.85 6.24
CA LEU A 64 -8.91 8.34 7.58
C LEU A 64 -8.90 9.46 8.62
N GLY A 65 -8.28 10.61 8.32
CA GLY A 65 -8.24 11.76 9.23
C GLY A 65 -9.64 12.27 9.57
N SER A 66 -10.52 12.35 8.57
CA SER A 66 -11.92 12.77 8.77
C SER A 66 -12.70 11.77 9.64
N ILE A 67 -12.56 10.47 9.37
CA ILE A 67 -13.22 9.40 10.13
C ILE A 67 -12.73 9.39 11.59
N CYS A 68 -11.43 9.53 11.82
CA CYS A 68 -10.87 9.56 13.17
C CYS A 68 -11.35 10.79 13.98
N ILE A 69 -11.44 11.97 13.35
CA ILE A 69 -11.94 13.18 14.03
C ILE A 69 -13.43 13.03 14.38
N LEU A 70 -14.26 12.65 13.41
CA LEU A 70 -15.69 12.48 13.63
C LEU A 70 -15.98 11.36 14.64
N GLY A 71 -15.28 10.23 14.52
CA GLY A 71 -15.35 9.12 15.47
C GLY A 71 -14.89 9.50 16.88
N GLY A 72 -13.84 10.30 17.00
CA GLY A 72 -13.36 10.82 18.28
C GLY A 72 -14.39 11.72 18.97
N ILE A 73 -14.95 12.69 18.24
CA ILE A 73 -16.03 13.55 18.75
C ILE A 73 -17.23 12.70 19.18
N TRP A 74 -17.62 11.74 18.35
CA TRP A 74 -18.70 10.80 18.67
C TRP A 74 -18.44 10.05 19.97
N HIS A 75 -17.24 9.49 20.17
CA HIS A 75 -16.90 8.74 21.38
C HIS A 75 -16.78 9.62 22.64
N ILE A 76 -16.53 10.92 22.50
CA ILE A 76 -16.58 11.88 23.62
C ILE A 76 -18.03 12.16 24.02
N LEU A 77 -18.91 12.37 23.04
CA LEU A 77 -20.29 12.83 23.26
C LEU A 77 -21.26 11.69 23.57
N THR A 78 -20.86 10.45 23.36
CA THR A 78 -21.70 9.28 23.57
C THR A 78 -21.18 8.37 24.69
N LYS A 79 -22.03 7.43 25.11
CA LYS A 79 -21.66 6.34 26.03
C LYS A 79 -21.88 5.00 25.35
N PRO A 80 -21.20 3.92 25.76
CA PRO A 80 -21.40 2.59 25.19
C PRO A 80 -22.86 2.14 25.22
N PHE A 81 -23.37 1.73 24.06
CA PHE A 81 -24.73 1.20 23.94
C PHE A 81 -24.91 -0.12 24.68
N ALA A 82 -26.17 -0.51 24.93
CA ALA A 82 -26.48 -1.68 25.74
C ALA A 82 -25.92 -2.99 25.15
N TRP A 83 -25.91 -3.15 23.83
CA TRP A 83 -25.33 -4.32 23.17
C TRP A 83 -23.80 -4.36 23.35
N ALA A 84 -23.12 -3.23 23.20
CA ALA A 84 -21.66 -3.16 23.36
C ALA A 84 -21.25 -3.48 24.79
N ARG A 85 -21.99 -2.96 25.79
CA ARG A 85 -21.76 -3.28 27.21
C ARG A 85 -21.85 -4.77 27.53
N ARG A 86 -22.65 -5.53 26.78
CA ARG A 86 -22.82 -6.98 26.95
C ARG A 86 -21.83 -7.82 26.14
N ALA A 87 -21.21 -7.25 25.11
CA ALA A 87 -20.30 -7.96 24.20
C ALA A 87 -18.83 -7.89 24.63
N PHE A 88 -18.43 -6.80 25.32
CA PHE A 88 -17.03 -6.55 25.68
C PHE A 88 -16.77 -6.70 27.19
N VAL A 89 -15.50 -6.96 27.53
CA VAL A 89 -14.99 -6.96 28.90
C VAL A 89 -14.43 -5.59 29.24
N TRP A 90 -14.87 -5.01 30.37
CA TRP A 90 -14.54 -3.63 30.77
C TRP A 90 -13.44 -3.61 31.83
N SER A 91 -12.23 -4.06 31.45
CA SER A 91 -11.04 -4.08 32.32
C SER A 91 -9.80 -3.57 31.59
N GLY A 92 -8.80 -3.08 32.33
CA GLY A 92 -7.55 -2.60 31.74
C GLY A 92 -6.80 -3.67 30.93
N GLU A 93 -6.79 -4.92 31.42
CA GLU A 93 -6.19 -6.06 30.72
C GLU A 93 -6.93 -6.39 29.42
N ALA A 94 -8.27 -6.30 29.40
CA ALA A 94 -9.05 -6.49 28.19
C ALA A 94 -8.76 -5.40 27.15
N TYR A 95 -8.65 -4.13 27.57
CA TYR A 95 -8.31 -3.05 26.66
C TYR A 95 -6.90 -3.22 26.06
N LEU A 96 -5.95 -3.69 26.87
CA LEU A 96 -4.63 -4.06 26.40
C LEU A 96 -4.70 -5.21 25.39
N SER A 97 -5.47 -6.27 25.67
CA SER A 97 -5.57 -7.42 24.77
C SER A 97 -6.19 -7.08 23.41
N TYR A 98 -7.22 -6.24 23.38
CA TYR A 98 -7.80 -5.73 22.13
C TYR A 98 -6.77 -4.95 21.30
N SER A 99 -5.96 -4.12 21.98
CA SER A 99 -4.91 -3.33 21.35
C SER A 99 -3.77 -4.20 20.81
N LEU A 100 -3.38 -5.25 21.55
CA LEU A 100 -2.37 -6.21 21.10
C LEU A 100 -2.84 -7.00 19.87
N GLY A 101 -4.12 -7.40 19.83
CA GLY A 101 -4.71 -8.01 18.65
C GLY A 101 -4.64 -7.10 17.42
N ALA A 102 -4.98 -5.82 17.58
CA ALA A 102 -4.87 -4.84 16.49
C ALA A 102 -3.42 -4.62 16.03
N LEU A 103 -2.47 -4.50 16.97
CA LEU A 103 -1.04 -4.35 16.65
C LEU A 103 -0.47 -5.56 15.91
N SER A 104 -0.93 -6.77 16.22
CA SER A 104 -0.53 -7.97 15.47
C SER A 104 -0.92 -7.87 13.99
N ILE A 105 -2.14 -7.41 13.70
CA ILE A 105 -2.59 -7.19 12.31
C ILE A 105 -1.81 -6.05 11.65
N PHE A 106 -1.47 -4.98 12.37
CA PHE A 106 -0.60 -3.92 11.84
C PHE A 106 0.77 -4.47 11.44
N GLY A 107 1.36 -5.35 12.27
CA GLY A 107 2.63 -6.00 11.97
C GLY A 107 2.59 -6.87 10.71
N PHE A 108 1.57 -7.73 10.57
CA PHE A 108 1.41 -8.55 9.37
C PHE A 108 1.16 -7.72 8.12
N THR A 109 0.34 -6.67 8.22
CA THR A 109 0.08 -5.76 7.11
C THR A 109 1.36 -5.03 6.69
N ALA A 110 2.13 -4.50 7.64
CA ALA A 110 3.40 -3.82 7.38
C ALA A 110 4.44 -4.75 6.74
N CYS A 111 4.49 -6.02 7.17
CA CYS A 111 5.35 -7.05 6.57
C CYS A 111 5.06 -7.22 5.08
N CYS A 112 3.79 -7.31 4.68
CA CYS A 112 3.43 -7.40 3.27
C CYS A 112 3.71 -6.11 2.50
N PHE A 113 3.45 -4.95 3.11
CA PHE A 113 3.69 -3.66 2.47
C PHE A 113 5.16 -3.47 2.06
N VAL A 114 6.08 -3.64 3.00
CA VAL A 114 7.51 -3.44 2.72
C VAL A 114 8.06 -4.50 1.76
N TRP A 115 7.45 -5.67 1.70
CA TRP A 115 7.90 -6.75 0.84
C TRP A 115 7.46 -6.59 -0.62
N PHE A 116 6.31 -5.95 -0.87
CA PHE A 116 5.68 -5.93 -2.20
C PHE A 116 5.44 -4.53 -2.79
N ASN A 117 5.17 -3.51 -1.96
CA ASN A 117 4.74 -2.21 -2.47
C ASN A 117 5.94 -1.28 -2.68
N ASN A 118 6.23 -0.96 -3.94
CA ASN A 118 7.29 -0.05 -4.35
C ASN A 118 6.84 1.42 -4.47
N THR A 119 5.55 1.73 -4.36
CA THR A 119 5.05 3.12 -4.35
C THR A 119 5.34 3.82 -3.03
N ALA A 120 4.94 3.20 -1.91
CA ALA A 120 5.16 3.68 -0.56
C ALA A 120 6.57 3.35 -0.05
N TYR A 121 7.23 2.32 -0.62
CA TYR A 121 8.62 1.97 -0.38
C TYR A 121 9.43 1.99 -1.69
N PRO A 122 9.77 3.18 -2.21
CA PRO A 122 10.52 3.32 -3.45
C PRO A 122 11.82 2.52 -3.46
N SER A 123 12.02 1.72 -4.50
CA SER A 123 13.18 0.83 -4.64
C SER A 123 14.51 1.61 -4.73
N GLU A 124 14.46 2.89 -5.09
CA GLU A 124 15.59 3.82 -5.03
C GLU A 124 16.14 4.01 -3.61
N PHE A 125 15.30 3.85 -2.58
CA PHE A 125 15.69 3.97 -1.17
C PHE A 125 15.78 2.61 -0.47
N TYR A 126 14.93 1.65 -0.84
CA TYR A 126 14.79 0.38 -0.13
C TYR A 126 15.41 -0.82 -0.86
N GLY A 127 15.93 -0.61 -2.07
CA GLY A 127 16.34 -1.69 -2.96
C GLY A 127 15.14 -2.36 -3.64
N PRO A 128 15.38 -3.19 -4.68
CA PRO A 128 14.31 -3.85 -5.40
C PRO A 128 13.60 -4.88 -4.52
N THR A 129 12.30 -5.01 -4.70
CA THR A 129 11.54 -6.13 -4.13
C THR A 129 12.01 -7.46 -4.71
N GLY A 130 11.65 -8.57 -4.06
CA GLY A 130 11.94 -9.92 -4.60
C GLY A 130 11.42 -10.12 -6.03
N PRO A 131 10.14 -9.82 -6.32
CA PRO A 131 9.61 -9.85 -7.68
C PRO A 131 10.36 -8.94 -8.66
N GLU A 132 10.67 -7.70 -8.26
CA GLU A 132 11.42 -6.76 -9.11
C GLU A 132 12.80 -7.27 -9.48
N ALA A 133 13.56 -7.78 -8.50
CA ALA A 133 14.91 -8.30 -8.73
C ALA A 133 14.90 -9.51 -9.68
N SER A 134 13.91 -10.41 -9.52
CA SER A 134 13.72 -11.55 -10.42
C SER A 134 13.42 -11.11 -11.86
N GLN A 135 12.53 -10.13 -12.04
CA GLN A 135 12.22 -9.60 -13.37
C GLN A 135 13.40 -8.84 -13.97
N ALA A 136 14.16 -8.07 -13.17
CA ALA A 136 15.35 -7.36 -13.62
C ALA A 136 16.45 -8.33 -14.10
N GLN A 137 16.59 -9.49 -13.46
CA GLN A 137 17.48 -10.54 -13.92
C GLN A 137 17.05 -11.03 -15.31
N ALA A 138 15.79 -11.43 -15.47
CA ALA A 138 15.27 -11.92 -16.76
C ALA A 138 15.47 -10.87 -17.88
N PHE A 139 15.16 -9.60 -17.59
CA PHE A 139 15.35 -8.50 -18.52
C PHE A 139 16.82 -8.31 -18.92
N THR A 140 17.75 -8.43 -17.97
CA THR A 140 19.19 -8.30 -18.25
C THR A 140 19.66 -9.32 -19.28
N PHE A 141 19.28 -10.60 -19.11
CA PHE A 141 19.64 -11.66 -20.05
C PHE A 141 18.94 -11.51 -21.39
N LEU A 142 17.66 -11.13 -21.39
CA LEU A 142 16.90 -10.87 -22.61
C LEU A 142 17.56 -9.79 -23.47
N VAL A 143 17.90 -8.64 -22.88
CA VAL A 143 18.56 -7.53 -23.59
C VAL A 143 19.94 -7.94 -24.09
N ARG A 144 20.71 -8.68 -23.28
CA ARG A 144 22.01 -9.20 -23.68
C ARG A 144 21.90 -10.09 -24.91
N ASP A 145 21.01 -11.07 -24.89
CA ASP A 145 20.91 -12.07 -25.96
C ASP A 145 20.33 -11.48 -27.25
N GLN A 146 19.38 -10.55 -27.12
CA GLN A 146 18.89 -9.78 -28.26
C GLN A 146 20.01 -8.95 -28.92
N ARG A 147 20.88 -8.32 -28.12
CA ARG A 147 22.07 -7.60 -28.64
C ARG A 147 23.08 -8.52 -29.30
N LEU A 148 23.14 -9.79 -28.89
CA LEU A 148 23.96 -10.82 -29.52
C LEU A 148 23.28 -11.44 -30.76
N GLY A 149 22.09 -10.97 -31.14
CA GLY A 149 21.40 -11.38 -32.36
C GLY A 149 20.41 -12.54 -32.19
N ALA A 150 20.07 -12.92 -30.96
CA ALA A 150 19.03 -13.92 -30.72
C ALA A 150 17.63 -13.31 -30.95
N ASN A 151 16.77 -14.06 -31.66
CA ASN A 151 15.35 -13.74 -31.78
C ASN A 151 14.61 -14.22 -30.53
N VAL A 152 14.61 -13.40 -29.47
CA VAL A 152 14.06 -13.77 -28.15
C VAL A 152 12.57 -14.16 -28.17
N GLY A 153 11.78 -13.65 -29.13
CA GLY A 153 10.36 -14.00 -29.27
C GLY A 153 10.09 -15.40 -29.85
N SER A 154 11.10 -16.05 -30.44
CA SER A 154 11.00 -17.40 -31.00
C SER A 154 12.06 -18.35 -30.41
N ALA A 155 12.76 -17.94 -29.36
CA ALA A 155 13.78 -18.73 -28.70
C ALA A 155 13.12 -19.71 -27.72
N GLN A 156 12.83 -20.93 -28.19
CA GLN A 156 12.18 -21.96 -27.39
C GLN A 156 13.12 -22.48 -26.29
N GLY A 157 12.62 -22.53 -25.06
CA GLY A 157 13.35 -23.06 -23.92
C GLY A 157 13.45 -24.58 -23.94
N PRO A 158 14.31 -25.17 -23.08
CA PRO A 158 14.48 -26.63 -23.00
C PRO A 158 13.21 -27.41 -22.63
N THR A 159 12.25 -26.75 -21.96
CA THR A 159 10.94 -27.32 -21.59
C THR A 159 9.89 -27.17 -22.68
N GLY A 160 10.19 -26.44 -23.75
CA GLY A 160 9.26 -26.15 -24.85
C GLY A 160 8.45 -24.85 -24.71
N LEU A 161 8.58 -24.13 -23.59
CA LEU A 161 8.01 -22.78 -23.38
C LEU A 161 8.79 -21.68 -24.10
#